data_AF-A0A6S6M1E3-F1
#
_entry.id   AF-A0A6S6M1E3-F1
#
_cell.length_a   1.000
_cell.length_b   1.000
_cell.length_c   1.000
_cell.angle_alpha   90.00
_cell.angle_beta   90.00
_cell.angle_gamma   90.00
#
_symmetry.space_group_name_H-M   'P 1'
#
loop_
_entity.id
_entity.type
_entity.pdbx_description
1 polymer ?
#
loop_
_entity_poly.entity_id
_entity_poly.type
_entity_poly.pdbx_seq_one_letter_code
_entity_poly.pdbx_strand_id
1 'polypeptide(L)' 'MRVFYFSPESGVYQGEGFLDERDLETVDALTPIAPPRYRKGEVPVFSVTSQRWMILKVAQNTNLSQ' A
#
# COMPACT_ATOMS: atom_id res chain seq x y z
N MET A 1 8.21 -10.21 -12.20
CA MET A 1 8.62 -9.88 -10.82
C MET A 1 7.40 -9.69 -9.92
N ARG A 2 7.58 -9.75 -8.60
CA ARG A 2 6.52 -9.41 -7.63
C ARG A 2 6.31 -7.90 -7.59
N VAL A 3 5.06 -7.47 -7.54
CA VAL A 3 4.66 -6.06 -7.45
C VAL A 3 3.63 -5.88 -6.35
N PHE A 4 3.49 -4.65 -5.86
CA PHE A 4 2.64 -4.28 -4.75
C PHE A 4 1.73 -3.14 -5.19
N TYR A 5 0.43 -3.39 -5.16
CA TYR A 5 -0.59 -2.44 -5.59
C TYR A 5 -0.94 -1.51 -4.45
N PHE A 6 -1.20 -0.25 -4.78
CA PHE A 6 -1.71 0.75 -3.86
C PHE A 6 -2.83 1.56 -4.51
N SER A 7 -3.69 2.17 -3.69
CA SER A 7 -4.69 3.12 -4.19
C SER A 7 -3.98 4.38 -4.68
N PRO A 8 -4.18 4.84 -5.93
CA PRO A 8 -3.53 6.08 -6.41
C PRO A 8 -4.00 7.33 -5.65
N GLU A 9 -5.23 7.29 -5.10
CA GLU A 9 -5.83 8.41 -4.36
C GLU A 9 -5.32 8.50 -2.92
N SER A 10 -5.18 7.37 -2.24
CA SER A 10 -4.89 7.32 -0.79
C SER A 10 -3.53 6.71 -0.45
N GLY A 11 -2.86 6.06 -1.40
CA GLY A 11 -1.64 5.29 -1.22
C GLY A 11 -1.83 3.95 -0.47
N VAL A 12 -3.04 3.62 -0.02
CA VAL A 12 -3.30 2.43 0.80
C VAL A 12 -2.92 1.15 0.04
N TYR A 13 -2.20 0.24 0.69
CA TYR A 13 -1.84 -1.07 0.15
C TYR A 13 -3.08 -1.92 -0.17
N GLN A 14 -3.12 -2.49 -1.38
CA GLN A 14 -4.26 -3.28 -1.89
C GLN A 14 -3.92 -4.75 -2.14
N GLY A 15 -2.65 -5.14 -2.01
CA GLY A 15 -2.21 -6.51 -2.23
C GLY A 15 -1.03 -6.59 -3.19
N GLU A 16 -0.74 -7.81 -3.62
CA GLU A 16 0.42 -8.12 -4.44
C GLU A 16 0.06 -8.97 -5.65
N GLY A 17 0.92 -8.92 -6.67
CA GLY A 17 0.80 -9.71 -7.87
C GLY A 17 2.14 -9.92 -8.55
N PHE A 18 2.08 -10.39 -9.79
CA PHE A 18 3.25 -10.62 -10.62
C PHE A 18 3.05 -9.95 -11.99
N LEU A 19 4.05 -9.19 -12.42
CA LEU A 19 4.09 -8.53 -13.74
C LEU A 19 5.46 -8.75 -14.38
N ASP A 20 5.53 -8.73 -15.71
CA ASP A 20 6.80 -8.64 -16.42
C ASP A 20 7.43 -7.26 -16.22
N GLU A 21 8.76 -7.15 -16.33
CA GLU A 21 9.46 -5.86 -16.23
C GLU A 21 9.04 -4.88 -17.32
N ARG A 22 8.69 -5.40 -18.49
CA ARG A 22 8.24 -4.61 -19.64
C ARG A 22 6.88 -3.95 -19.42
N ASP A 23 6.07 -4.47 -18.50
CA ASP A 23 4.71 -3.99 -18.26
C ASP A 23 4.67 -2.88 -17.18
N LEU A 24 5.74 -2.69 -16.40
CA LEU A 24 5.78 -1.73 -15.29
C LEU A 24 5.52 -0.28 -15.70
N GLU A 25 6.02 0.13 -16.87
CA GLU A 25 5.95 1.54 -17.30
C GLU A 25 4.54 1.96 -17.73
N THR A 26 3.62 1.01 -17.88
CA THR A 26 2.27 1.26 -18.42
C THR A 26 1.18 1.15 -17.36
N VAL A 27 1.53 0.75 -16.13
CA VAL A 27 0.57 0.48 -15.06
C VAL A 27 0.82 1.41 -13.89
N ASP A 28 -0.13 2.31 -13.67
CA ASP A 28 -0.14 3.18 -12.50
C ASP A 28 -0.46 2.40 -11.21
N ALA A 29 -0.15 3.04 -10.08
CA ALA A 29 -0.56 2.60 -8.75
C ALA A 29 0.00 1.23 -8.30
N LEU A 30 1.22 0.92 -8.75
CA LEU A 30 2.01 -0.20 -8.25
C LEU A 30 3.47 0.19 -8.00
N THR A 31 4.16 -0.66 -7.25
CA THR A 31 5.60 -0.52 -7.00
C THR A 31 6.25 -1.89 -6.85
N PRO A 32 7.52 -2.07 -7.27
CA PRO A 32 8.29 -3.27 -6.94
C PRO A 32 8.79 -3.27 -5.48
N ILE A 33 8.64 -2.15 -4.76
CA ILE A 33 9.08 -2.00 -3.37
C ILE A 33 8.06 -2.70 -2.46
N ALA A 34 8.50 -3.68 -1.68
CA ALA A 34 7.62 -4.38 -0.76
C ALA A 34 7.17 -3.48 0.41
N PRO A 35 5.90 -3.58 0.84
CA PRO A 35 5.46 -2.93 2.07
C PRO A 35 6.21 -3.55 3.27
N PRO A 36 6.52 -2.76 4.30
CA PRO A 36 7.05 -3.28 5.54
C PRO A 36 6.02 -4.19 6.21
N ARG A 37 6.46 -5.03 7.15
CA ARG A 37 5.54 -5.81 7.98
C ARG A 37 4.65 -4.86 8.77
N TYR A 38 3.35 -5.14 8.76
CA TYR A 38 2.33 -4.40 9.50
C TYR A 38 1.50 -5.36 10.33
N ARG A 39 0.93 -4.85 11.42
CA ARG A 39 0.10 -5.60 12.36
C ARG A 39 -1.37 -5.23 12.20
N LYS A 40 -2.24 -5.97 12.90
CA LYS A 40 -3.66 -5.57 13.01
C LYS A 40 -3.76 -4.14 13.55
N GLY A 41 -4.52 -3.30 12.87
CA GLY A 41 -4.66 -1.88 13.21
C GLY A 41 -3.59 -0.97 12.60
N GLU A 42 -2.68 -1.51 11.79
CA GLU A 42 -1.72 -0.77 10.98
C GLU A 42 -2.05 -0.93 9.50
N VAL A 43 -1.91 0.16 8.74
CA VAL A 43 -2.17 0.19 7.29
C VAL A 43 -0.94 0.75 6.59
N PRO A 44 -0.30 -0.01 5.69
CA PRO A 44 0.74 0.50 4.83
C PRO A 44 0.16 1.47 3.80
N VAL A 45 0.82 2.62 3.63
CA VAL A 45 0.48 3.65 2.66
C VAL A 45 1.72 4.01 1.86
N PHE A 46 1.67 3.85 0.55
CA PHE A 46 2.75 4.23 -0.35
C PHE A 46 2.69 5.72 -0.66
N SER A 47 3.83 6.41 -0.51
CA SER A 47 4.00 7.78 -0.97
C SER A 47 4.73 7.76 -2.31
N VAL A 48 4.04 8.12 -3.38
CA VAL A 48 4.62 8.22 -4.72
C VAL A 48 5.72 9.29 -4.76
N THR A 49 5.52 10.42 -4.07
CA THR A 49 6.49 11.51 -4.01
C THR A 49 7.80 11.11 -3.35
N SER A 50 7.75 10.28 -2.30
CA SER A 50 8.95 9.83 -1.58
C SER A 50 9.37 8.40 -1.90
N GLN A 51 8.69 7.74 -2.85
CA GLN A 51 8.91 6.36 -3.29
C GLN A 51 9.12 5.38 -2.14
N ARG A 52 8.28 5.47 -1.10
CA ARG A 52 8.40 4.62 0.09
C ARG A 52 7.06 4.35 0.75
N TRP A 53 7.02 3.26 1.50
CA TRP A 53 5.91 2.91 2.37
C TRP A 53 6.01 3.63 3.72
N MET A 54 4.86 4.05 4.21
CA MET A 54 4.64 4.53 5.57
C MET A 54 3.64 3.61 6.27
N ILE A 55 3.72 3.49 7.58
CA ILE A 55 2.71 2.78 8.38
C ILE A 55 1.84 3.81 9.09
N LEU A 56 0.54 3.77 8.82
CA LEU A 56 -0.45 4.54 9.56
C LEU A 56 -1.15 3.64 10.58
N LYS A 57 -1.45 4.19 11.76
CA LYS A 57 -2.28 3.51 12.76
C LYS A 57 -3.73 3.87 12.52
N VAL A 58 -4.59 2.86 12.45
CA VAL A 58 -6.04 3.06 12.44
C VAL A 58 -6.45 3.41 13.86
N ALA A 59 -7.03 4.60 14.03
CA ALA A 59 -7.62 4.98 15.30
C ALA A 59 -8.75 3.98 15.63
N GLN A 60 -8.66 3.32 16.77
CA GLN A 60 -9.79 2.54 17.27
C GLN A 60 -10.83 3.53 17.78
N ASN A 61 -11.85 3.81 16.99
CA ASN A 61 -13.05 4.46 17.50
C ASN A 61 -13.78 3.45 18.40
N THR A 62 -13.39 3.39 19.67
CA THR A 62 -14.16 2.71 20.72
C THR A 62 -15.39 3.56 21.05
N ASN A 63 -16.38 3.59 20.16
CA ASN A 63 -17.72 4.09 20.43
C ASN A 63 -18.70 3.47 19.42
N LEU A 64 -19.02 2.19 19.62
CA LEU A 64 -20.22 1.55 19.06
C LEU A 64 -20.92 0.79 20.18
N SER A 65 -21.44 1.53 21.15
CA SER A 65 -22.48 1.09 22.07
C SER A 65 -23.01 2.30 22.84
N GLN A 66 -24.08 2.92 22.33
CA GLN A 66 -25.28 3.29 23.07
C GLN A 66 -26.47 3.24 22.12
#